data_AF-A0A851V0G5-F1
#
_entry.id   AF-A0A851V0G5-F1
#
_cell.length_a   1.000
_cell.length_b   1.000
_cell.length_c   1.000
_cell.angle_alpha   90.00
_cell.angle_beta   90.00
_cell.angle_gamma   90.00
#
_symmetry.space_group_name_H-M   'P 1'
#
loop_
_entity.id
_entity.type
_entity.pdbx_description
1 polymer ?
#
loop_
_entity_poly.entity_id
_entity_poly.type
_entity_poly.pdbx_seq_one_letter_code
_entity_poly.pdbx_strand_id
1 'polypeptide(L)'
;PTGKQVYSPPEGRTTFHCYHGQPVMIWPLGILLYDMVCRFCPFYGDEDVILGHYLLPDMAFWFLSPECQHFVKWCLSICPLDRPLLEDLFILG
;
A
#
# COMPACT_ATOMS: atom_id res chain seq x y z
N PRO A 1 1.44 14.48 11.67
CA PRO A 1 1.62 14.10 10.24
C PRO A 1 0.30 14.27 9.47
N THR A 2 0.24 15.20 8.52
CA THR A 2 -0.95 15.35 7.66
C THR A 2 -1.11 14.09 6.83
N GLY A 3 -2.15 13.29 7.09
CA GLY A 3 -2.35 11.95 6.51
C GLY A 3 -2.34 11.87 4.98
N LYS A 4 -2.32 12.99 4.26
CA LYS A 4 -2.31 13.05 2.79
C LYS A 4 -1.02 12.52 2.14
N GLN A 5 0.11 12.51 2.87
CA GLN A 5 1.40 12.11 2.30
C GLN A 5 1.53 10.59 2.13
N VAL A 6 1.09 9.78 3.10
CA VAL A 6 1.21 8.31 3.05
C VAL A 6 0.39 7.65 1.94
N TYR A 7 -0.67 8.31 1.45
CA TYR A 7 -1.46 7.83 0.30
C TYR A 7 -0.76 8.03 -1.05
N SER A 8 0.29 8.85 -1.10
CA SER A 8 1.11 9.00 -2.31
C SER A 8 2.17 7.90 -2.32
N PRO A 9 2.27 7.12 -3.41
CA PRO A 9 3.25 6.04 -3.49
C PRO A 9 4.68 6.60 -3.52
N PRO A 10 5.71 5.78 -3.20
CA PRO A 10 7.09 6.22 -3.10
C PRO A 10 7.61 6.88 -4.40
N GLU A 11 7.20 6.40 -5.57
CA GLU A 11 7.57 6.97 -6.86
C GLU A 11 6.93 8.32 -7.16
N GLY A 12 5.80 8.65 -6.50
CA GLY A 12 5.16 9.97 -6.65
C GLY A 12 6.01 11.12 -6.10
N ARG A 13 7.08 10.80 -5.36
CA ARG A 13 8.06 11.75 -4.81
C ARG A 13 9.39 11.76 -5.57
N THR A 14 9.63 10.79 -6.46
CA THR A 14 10.85 10.74 -7.28
C THR A 14 10.56 11.31 -8.67
N THR A 15 11.57 11.88 -9.33
CA THR A 15 11.47 12.66 -10.59
C THR A 15 11.02 11.88 -11.82
N PHE A 16 10.58 10.63 -11.67
CA PHE A 16 10.00 9.85 -12.75
C PHE A 16 8.50 10.18 -12.90
N HIS A 17 8.22 11.30 -13.57
CA HIS A 17 6.89 11.69 -14.09
C HIS A 17 6.31 10.69 -15.12
N CYS A 18 6.72 9.43 -15.11
CA CYS A 18 6.43 8.44 -16.15
C CYS A 18 5.42 7.37 -15.71
N TYR A 19 5.08 7.29 -14.42
CA TYR A 19 4.09 6.34 -13.91
C TYR A 19 2.71 6.98 -13.83
N HIS A 20 2.17 7.39 -14.97
CA HIS A 20 0.76 7.81 -15.07
C HIS A 20 -0.09 6.57 -15.39
N GLY A 21 -0.63 5.88 -14.37
CA GLY A 21 -1.48 4.69 -14.60
C GLY A 21 -2.00 3.99 -13.34
N GLN A 22 -2.72 2.87 -13.56
CA GLN A 22 -3.34 2.01 -12.53
C GLN A 22 -2.45 1.66 -11.31
N PRO A 23 -1.12 1.43 -11.43
CA PRO A 23 -0.26 1.15 -10.28
C PRO A 23 -0.24 2.25 -9.20
N VAL A 24 -0.55 3.50 -9.59
CA VAL A 24 -0.66 4.64 -8.67
C VAL A 24 -1.96 4.58 -7.86
N MET A 25 -3.04 3.99 -8.39
CA MET A 25 -4.31 3.83 -7.65
C MET A 25 -4.30 2.64 -6.69
N ILE A 26 -3.44 1.66 -6.94
CA ILE A 26 -3.35 0.43 -6.14
C ILE A 26 -2.68 0.67 -4.78
N TRP A 27 -1.70 1.59 -4.73
CA TRP A 27 -1.08 1.99 -3.48
C TRP A 27 -2.07 2.57 -2.46
N PRO A 28 -2.84 3.63 -2.75
CA PRO A 28 -3.80 4.17 -1.80
C PRO A 28 -4.91 3.17 -1.45
N LEU A 29 -5.23 2.21 -2.32
CA LEU A 29 -6.12 1.10 -1.97
C LEU A 29 -5.55 0.22 -0.87
N GLY A 30 -4.26 -0.15 -0.95
CA GLY A 30 -3.56 -0.89 0.10
C GLY A 30 -3.55 -0.16 1.44
N ILE A 31 -3.35 1.16 1.43
CA ILE A 31 -3.42 2.00 2.65
C ILE A 31 -4.83 1.98 3.25
N LEU A 32 -5.86 2.15 2.41
CA LEU A 32 -7.26 2.16 2.85
C LEU A 32 -7.69 0.82 3.44
N LEU A 33 -7.31 -0.30 2.81
CA LEU A 33 -7.62 -1.63 3.32
C LEU A 33 -6.93 -1.89 4.65
N TYR A 34 -5.66 -1.50 4.78
CA TYR A 34 -4.95 -1.60 6.05
C TYR A 34 -5.65 -0.76 7.14
N ASP A 35 -6.01 0.49 6.84
CA ASP A 35 -6.71 1.38 7.78
C ASP A 35 -8.09 0.82 8.19
N MET A 36 -8.86 0.27 7.25
CA MET A 36 -10.16 -0.34 7.55
C MET A 36 -10.07 -1.53 8.50
N VAL A 37 -9.01 -2.34 8.39
CA VAL A 37 -8.82 -3.55 9.22
C VAL A 37 -8.15 -3.20 10.54
N CYS A 38 -7.01 -2.51 10.48
CA CYS A 38 -6.12 -2.30 11.61
C CYS A 38 -6.40 -1.00 12.37
N ARG A 39 -7.24 -0.12 11.81
CA ARG A 39 -7.57 1.21 12.38
C ARG A 39 -6.34 2.06 12.67
N PHE A 40 -5.28 1.82 11.90
CA PHE A 40 -3.98 2.45 12.01
C PHE A 40 -3.39 2.67 10.62
N CYS A 41 -2.53 3.68 10.49
CA CYS A 41 -1.74 3.87 9.28
C CYS A 41 -0.58 2.85 9.25
N PRO A 42 -0.29 2.19 8.10
CA PRO A 42 0.83 1.25 8.00
C PRO A 42 2.22 1.91 8.02
N PHE A 43 2.30 3.24 7.98
CA PHE A 43 3.56 4.00 7.94
C PHE A 43 3.50 5.19 8.90
N TYR A 44 4.60 5.51 9.58
CA TYR A 44 4.67 6.67 10.48
C TYR A 44 4.95 7.97 9.72
N GLY A 45 5.69 7.86 8.61
CA GLY A 45 6.03 9.00 7.76
C GLY A 45 6.61 8.60 6.40
N ASP A 46 7.17 9.59 5.71
CA ASP A 46 7.64 9.45 4.34
C ASP A 46 8.85 8.51 4.21
N GLU A 47 9.74 8.46 5.21
CA GLU A 47 10.89 7.56 5.22
C GLU A 47 10.46 6.10 5.18
N ASP A 48 9.43 5.75 5.97
CA ASP A 48 8.86 4.40 6.00
C ASP A 48 8.26 4.01 4.65
N VAL A 49 7.57 4.95 4.00
CA VAL A 49 7.00 4.78 2.66
C VAL A 49 8.09 4.55 1.62
N ILE A 50 9.19 5.30 1.67
CA ILE A 50 10.29 5.19 0.71
C ILE A 50 11.06 3.87 0.89
N LEU A 51 11.27 3.46 2.13
CA LEU A 51 12.02 2.24 2.47
C LEU A 51 11.16 0.98 2.40
N GLY A 52 9.83 1.11 2.32
CA GLY A 52 8.90 -0.02 2.49
C GLY A 52 8.97 -0.63 3.88
N HIS A 53 9.36 0.18 4.86
CA HIS A 53 9.33 -0.19 6.26
C HIS A 53 7.91 -0.01 6.77
N TYR A 54 7.08 -0.99 6.46
CA TYR A 54 5.79 -1.13 7.09
C TYR A 54 5.96 -1.17 8.61
N LEU A 55 5.04 -0.51 9.30
CA LEU A 55 4.64 -0.86 10.65
C LEU A 55 3.89 -2.21 10.58
N LEU A 56 4.59 -3.28 10.18
CA LEU A 56 4.12 -4.66 10.32
C LEU A 56 3.77 -4.88 11.80
N PRO A 57 2.80 -5.73 12.09
CA PRO A 57 1.64 -5.24 12.82
C PRO A 57 1.72 -5.40 14.32
N ASP A 58 1.28 -4.35 14.99
CA ASP A 58 0.28 -4.43 16.05
C ASP A 58 -0.72 -5.56 15.79
N MET A 59 -1.03 -6.36 16.83
CA MET A 59 -1.81 -7.61 16.83
C MET A 59 -2.92 -7.79 15.76
N ALA A 60 -3.63 -6.72 15.37
CA ALA A 60 -4.79 -6.75 14.46
C ALA A 60 -4.55 -7.36 13.07
N PHE A 61 -3.45 -7.04 12.39
CA PHE A 61 -3.22 -7.56 11.02
C PHE A 61 -2.80 -9.04 11.04
N TRP A 62 -2.23 -9.56 12.14
CA TRP A 62 -1.93 -10.99 12.26
C TRP A 62 -3.20 -11.84 12.24
N PHE A 63 -4.34 -11.27 12.66
CA PHE A 63 -5.64 -11.93 12.61
C PHE A 63 -6.30 -11.89 11.21
N LEU A 64 -5.69 -11.23 10.23
CA LEU A 64 -6.16 -11.31 8.84
C LEU A 64 -5.87 -12.68 8.25
N SER A 65 -6.71 -13.10 7.31
CA SER A 65 -6.42 -14.29 6.51
C SER A 65 -5.10 -14.09 5.73
N PRO A 66 -4.34 -15.16 5.46
CA PRO A 66 -3.11 -15.09 4.68
C PRO A 66 -3.30 -14.37 3.33
N GLU A 67 -4.46 -14.57 2.70
CA GLU A 67 -4.83 -13.95 1.43
C GLU A 67 -4.98 -12.43 1.58
N CYS A 68 -5.65 -11.96 2.63
CA CYS A 68 -5.77 -10.53 2.92
C CYS A 68 -4.40 -9.91 3.25
N GLN A 69 -3.56 -10.60 4.04
CA GLN A 69 -2.22 -10.12 4.35
C GLN A 69 -1.35 -10.01 3.09
N HIS A 70 -1.40 -11.04 2.23
CA HIS A 70 -0.69 -11.04 0.96
C HIS A 70 -1.18 -9.90 0.07
N PHE A 71 -2.49 -9.74 -0.06
CA PHE A 71 -3.10 -8.71 -0.90
C PHE A 71 -2.68 -7.29 -0.47
N VAL A 72 -2.70 -7.00 0.82
CA VAL A 72 -2.28 -5.68 1.34
C VAL A 72 -0.79 -5.45 1.08
N LYS A 73 0.07 -6.45 1.33
CA LYS A 73 1.51 -6.36 1.02
C LYS A 73 1.77 -6.16 -0.47
N TRP A 74 1.00 -6.85 -1.32
CA TRP A 74 1.11 -6.78 -2.76
C TRP A 74 0.73 -5.40 -3.31
N CYS A 75 -0.33 -4.80 -2.76
CA CYS A 75 -0.74 -3.43 -3.12
C CYS A 75 0.32 -2.37 -2.73
N LEU A 76 1.03 -2.60 -1.63
CA LEU A 76 1.99 -1.67 -1.06
C LEU A 76 3.45 -1.99 -1.45
N SER A 77 3.66 -2.82 -2.48
CA SER A 77 4.99 -3.07 -3.05
C SER A 77 5.68 -1.75 -3.46
N ILE A 78 6.96 -1.62 -3.08
CA ILE A 78 7.76 -0.42 -3.36
C ILE A 78 8.04 -0.29 -4.85
N CYS A 79 8.35 -1.40 -5.51
CA CYS A 79 8.41 -1.45 -6.97
C CYS A 79 6.99 -1.35 -7.55
N PRO A 80 6.66 -0.33 -8.37
CA PRO A 80 5.32 -0.19 -8.94
C PRO A 80 4.91 -1.35 -9.86
N LEU A 81 5.89 -2.02 -10.48
CA LEU A 81 5.66 -3.16 -11.36
C LEU A 81 5.27 -4.43 -10.61
N ASP A 82 5.58 -4.50 -9.32
CA ASP A 82 5.23 -5.63 -8.45
C ASP A 82 3.84 -5.46 -7.85
N ARG A 83 3.15 -4.33 -8.08
CA ARG A 83 1.78 -4.11 -7.60
C ARG A 83 0.77 -4.82 -8.52
N PRO A 84 -0.35 -5.33 -7.98
CA PRO A 84 -1.40 -5.93 -8.81
C PRO A 84 -2.00 -4.90 -9.76
N LEU A 85 -2.54 -5.37 -10.88
CA LEU A 85 -3.41 -4.57 -11.74
C LEU A 85 -4.84 -4.57 -11.18
N LEU A 86 -5.65 -3.61 -11.62
CA LEU A 86 -7.05 -3.54 -11.20
C LEU A 86 -7.84 -4.80 -11.65
N GLU A 87 -7.43 -5.43 -12.74
CA GLU A 87 -8.04 -6.65 -13.27
C GLU A 87 -7.78 -7.86 -12.35
N ASP A 88 -6.60 -7.94 -11.73
CA ASP A 88 -6.26 -8.98 -10.76
C ASP A 88 -7.13 -8.91 -9.50
N LEU A 89 -7.62 -7.70 -9.19
CA LEU A 89 -8.52 -7.40 -8.07
C LEU A 89 -9.92 -7.96 -8.25
N PHE A 90 -10.42 -8.04 -9.49
CA PHE A 90 -11.75 -8.55 -9.80
C PHE A 90 -11.79 -10.09 -9.94
N ILE A 91 -10.64 -10.75 -10.10
CA ILE A 91 -10.53 -12.20 -10.26
C ILE A 91 -10.47 -12.93 -8.90
N LEU A 92 -10.22 -12.21 -7.80
CA LEU A 92 -10.19 -12.75 -6.44
C LEU A 92 -11.57 -12.80 -5.75
N GLY A 93 -12.66 -12.55 -6.48
CA GLY A 93 -14.05 -12.55 -6.00
C GLY A 93 -14.82 -13.82 -6.31
#